data_AF-A0A060YQH6-F1
#
_entry.id   AF-A0A060YQH6-F1
#
_cell.length_a   1.000
_cell.length_b   1.000
_cell.length_c   1.000
_cell.angle_alpha   90.00
_cell.angle_beta   90.00
_cell.angle_gamma   90.00
#
_symmetry.space_group_name_H-M   'P 1'
#
loop_
_entity.id
_entity.type
_entity.pdbx_description
1 polymer ?
#
loop_
_entity_poly.entity_id
_entity_poly.type
_entity_poly.pdbx_seq_one_letter_code
_entity_poly.pdbx_strand_id
1 'polypeptide(L)'
;MAVSCQSLPGGRRKTLMFASLTLLFSWSCPALGKKKLYIGALFPMSGGWPGGQACLPSAQMALDLVNKRTDILPEYELELIHYDSMVSSLG
;
A
#
# COMPACT_ATOMS: atom_id res chain seq x y z
N MET A 1 21.98 -51.57 50.40
CA MET A 1 22.20 -50.16 50.75
C MET A 1 21.10 -49.32 50.12
N ALA A 2 20.45 -48.52 50.94
CA ALA A 2 19.56 -47.38 50.66
C ALA A 2 18.29 -47.57 49.79
N VAL A 3 17.18 -47.39 50.50
CA VAL A 3 15.78 -47.15 50.11
C VAL A 3 15.55 -45.89 49.26
N SER A 4 14.56 -46.02 48.36
CA SER A 4 13.57 -45.05 47.82
C SER A 4 13.64 -43.57 48.22
N CYS A 5 13.42 -42.66 47.25
CA CYS A 5 12.48 -41.54 47.44
C CYS A 5 11.99 -40.95 46.09
N GLN A 6 10.69 -41.08 45.82
CA GLN A 6 9.97 -40.28 44.83
C GLN A 6 9.38 -39.04 45.52
N SER A 7 9.50 -37.85 44.91
CA SER A 7 8.55 -36.73 45.11
C SER A 7 8.64 -35.68 43.99
N LEU A 8 7.47 -35.42 43.38
CA LEU A 8 7.12 -34.42 42.34
C LEU A 8 7.02 -32.97 42.94
N PRO A 9 6.48 -31.95 42.24
CA PRO A 9 6.89 -31.30 40.98
C PRO A 9 7.01 -29.75 41.14
N GLY A 10 7.77 -29.04 40.30
CA GLY A 10 7.83 -27.58 40.40
C GLY A 10 8.43 -26.89 39.18
N GLY A 11 7.59 -26.31 38.31
CA GLY A 11 8.08 -25.56 37.14
C GLY A 11 7.02 -25.12 36.14
N ARG A 12 5.82 -24.78 36.64
CA ARG A 12 4.71 -24.19 35.87
C ARG A 12 5.12 -22.77 35.42
N ARG A 13 4.74 -22.37 34.19
CA ARG A 13 4.48 -20.96 33.74
C ARG A 13 5.50 -20.17 32.88
N LYS A 14 6.32 -20.76 31.99
CA LYS A 14 7.09 -19.90 31.05
C LYS A 14 6.93 -20.16 29.54
N THR A 15 6.44 -21.31 29.12
CA THR A 15 6.40 -21.64 27.68
C THR A 15 5.07 -21.34 26.98
N LEU A 16 3.98 -21.08 27.73
CA LEU A 16 2.62 -20.95 27.15
C LEU A 16 2.20 -19.51 26.80
N MET A 17 2.91 -18.48 27.32
CA MET A 17 2.52 -17.07 27.13
C MET A 17 2.98 -16.47 25.78
N PHE A 18 4.02 -17.03 25.14
CA PHE A 18 4.54 -16.49 23.88
C PHE A 18 3.72 -16.90 22.65
N ALA A 19 3.03 -18.04 22.69
CA ALA A 19 2.25 -18.54 21.56
C ALA A 19 0.89 -17.81 21.37
N SER A 20 0.36 -17.19 22.43
CA SER A 20 -0.92 -16.47 22.39
C SER A 20 -0.77 -15.06 21.79
N LEU A 21 0.38 -14.42 22.02
CA LEU A 21 0.61 -13.03 21.59
C LEU A 21 0.83 -12.90 20.07
N THR A 22 1.30 -13.96 19.40
CA THR A 22 1.49 -13.97 17.94
C THR A 22 0.19 -14.09 17.15
N LEU A 23 -0.89 -14.61 17.74
CA LEU A 23 -2.21 -14.71 17.11
C LEU A 23 -2.96 -13.37 17.08
N LEU A 24 -2.66 -12.46 18.01
CA LEU A 24 -3.27 -11.12 18.08
C LEU A 24 -2.65 -10.13 17.10
N PHE A 25 -1.45 -10.39 16.60
CA PHE A 25 -0.80 -9.58 15.57
C PHE A 25 -1.26 -9.92 14.14
N SER A 26 -2.11 -10.94 13.97
CA SER A 26 -2.47 -11.51 12.67
C SER A 26 -3.80 -11.02 12.10
N TRP A 27 -4.46 -10.02 12.71
CA TRP A 27 -5.79 -9.60 12.24
C TRP A 27 -6.03 -8.10 12.28
N SER A 28 -5.19 -7.33 11.57
CA SER A 28 -5.67 -6.08 11.00
C SER A 28 -6.32 -6.40 9.66
N CYS A 29 -7.64 -6.62 9.67
CA CYS A 29 -8.47 -6.63 8.47
C CYS A 29 -9.07 -5.23 8.25
N PRO A 30 -8.42 -4.31 7.51
CA PRO A 30 -9.16 -3.24 6.86
C PRO A 30 -9.58 -3.74 5.48
N ALA A 31 -10.65 -4.54 5.40
CA ALA A 31 -11.33 -4.82 4.13
C ALA A 31 -12.33 -3.71 3.79
N LEU A 32 -12.00 -2.46 4.12
CA LEU A 32 -12.71 -1.28 3.62
C LEU A 32 -11.99 -0.89 2.32
N GLY A 33 -12.71 -0.83 1.20
CA GLY A 33 -12.11 -0.49 -0.10
C GLY A 33 -11.26 0.77 -0.02
N LYS A 34 -10.18 0.85 -0.84
CA LYS A 34 -9.27 1.99 -0.87
C LYS A 34 -10.03 3.29 -1.12
N LYS A 35 -9.67 4.37 -0.41
CA LYS A 35 -10.25 5.70 -0.63
C LYS A 35 -9.61 6.36 -1.86
N LYS A 36 -10.44 6.92 -2.75
CA LYS A 36 -9.96 7.62 -3.94
C LYS A 36 -9.28 8.95 -3.59
N LEU A 37 -8.13 9.23 -4.21
CA LEU A 37 -7.45 10.52 -4.22
C LEU A 37 -7.35 11.00 -5.66
N TYR A 38 -7.94 12.16 -5.95
CA TYR A 38 -8.00 12.70 -7.30
C TYR A 38 -6.84 13.65 -7.57
N ILE A 39 -6.17 13.44 -8.70
CA ILE A 39 -5.14 14.34 -9.24
C ILE A 39 -5.73 15.02 -10.46
N GLY A 40 -5.82 16.35 -10.44
CA GLY A 40 -6.15 17.15 -11.61
C GLY A 40 -4.91 17.44 -12.44
N ALA A 41 -4.96 17.20 -13.75
CA ALA A 41 -3.85 17.47 -14.65
C ALA A 41 -4.30 18.14 -15.96
N LEU A 42 -3.37 18.89 -16.55
CA LEU A 42 -3.50 19.45 -17.89
C LEU A 42 -2.33 18.95 -18.73
N PHE A 43 -2.63 18.31 -19.86
CA PHE A 43 -1.62 17.78 -20.78
C PHE A 43 -1.80 18.41 -22.16
N PRO A 44 -0.84 19.19 -22.67
CA PRO A 44 -0.98 19.83 -23.97
C PRO A 44 -0.83 18.79 -25.09
N MET A 45 -1.93 18.40 -25.74
CA MET A 45 -1.87 17.40 -26.82
C MET A 45 -1.55 18.00 -28.19
N SER A 46 -1.71 19.32 -28.31
CA SER A 46 -1.46 20.07 -29.54
C SER A 46 -0.87 21.46 -29.25
N GLY A 47 -0.55 22.20 -30.32
CA GLY A 47 -0.06 23.57 -30.23
C GLY A 47 1.45 23.69 -30.38
N GLY A 48 2.03 24.78 -29.85
CA GLY A 48 3.46 25.07 -29.97
C GLY A 48 4.37 24.01 -29.33
N TRP A 49 3.86 23.25 -28.37
CA TRP A 49 4.57 22.13 -27.76
C TRP A 49 3.59 21.02 -27.32
N PRO A 50 3.41 19.96 -28.13
CA PRO A 50 2.48 18.86 -27.84
C PRO A 50 3.09 17.81 -26.88
N GLY A 51 3.69 18.25 -25.78
CA GLY A 51 4.38 17.38 -24.82
C GLY A 51 3.44 16.37 -24.11
N GLY A 52 2.16 16.70 -24.02
CA GLY A 52 1.12 15.84 -23.42
C GLY A 52 1.01 14.46 -24.05
N GLN A 53 1.37 14.32 -25.34
CA GLN A 53 1.31 13.05 -26.07
C GLN A 53 2.18 11.96 -25.43
N ALA A 54 3.35 12.34 -24.89
CA ALA A 54 4.23 11.43 -24.17
C ALA A 54 3.95 11.46 -22.65
N CYS A 55 3.63 12.62 -22.10
CA CYS A 55 3.48 12.79 -20.65
C CYS A 55 2.22 12.11 -20.09
N LEU A 56 1.08 12.14 -20.79
CA LEU A 56 -0.14 11.47 -20.31
C LEU A 56 0.03 9.94 -20.16
N PRO A 57 0.47 9.18 -21.18
CA PRO A 57 0.67 7.74 -21.02
C PRO A 57 1.74 7.43 -19.97
N SER A 58 2.76 8.27 -19.84
CA SER A 58 3.79 8.14 -18.79
C SER A 58 3.18 8.31 -17.38
N ALA A 59 2.33 9.32 -17.19
CA ALA A 59 1.63 9.54 -15.92
C ALA A 59 0.68 8.38 -15.58
N GLN A 60 -0.07 7.89 -16.56
CA GLN A 60 -0.95 6.73 -16.39
C GLN A 60 -0.16 5.47 -15.98
N MET A 61 0.98 5.22 -16.63
CA MET A 61 1.87 4.11 -16.27
C MET A 61 2.41 4.24 -14.84
N ALA A 62 2.79 5.45 -14.44
CA ALA A 62 3.26 5.71 -13.07
C ALA A 62 2.16 5.48 -12.02
N LEU A 63 0.93 5.97 -12.28
CA LEU A 63 -0.20 5.77 -11.37
C LEU A 63 -0.55 4.29 -11.22
N ASP A 64 -0.55 3.52 -12.31
CA ASP A 64 -0.79 2.08 -12.29
C ASP A 64 0.22 1.35 -11.40
N LEU A 65 1.52 1.66 -11.55
CA LEU A 65 2.58 1.07 -10.74
C LEU A 65 2.44 1.42 -9.25
N VAL A 66 2.09 2.68 -8.94
CA VAL A 66 1.89 3.14 -7.55
C VAL A 66 0.67 2.45 -6.93
N ASN A 67 -0.46 2.39 -7.63
CA ASN A 67 -1.70 1.81 -7.11
C ASN A 67 -1.59 0.29 -6.87
N LYS A 68 -0.78 -0.42 -7.67
CA LYS A 68 -0.50 -1.85 -7.51
C LYS A 68 0.40 -2.18 -6.31
N ARG A 69 1.12 -1.20 -5.79
CA ARG A 69 2.03 -1.38 -4.66
C ARG A 69 1.34 -1.07 -3.33
N THR A 70 1.10 -2.12 -2.54
CA THR A 70 0.47 -2.02 -1.22
C THR A 70 1.34 -1.34 -0.17
N ASP A 71 2.65 -1.20 -0.43
CA ASP A 71 3.61 -0.55 0.45
C ASP A 71 3.71 0.98 0.27
N ILE A 72 3.09 1.54 -0.78
CA ILE A 72 3.12 2.99 -1.05
C ILE A 72 1.84 3.66 -0.56
N LEU A 73 0.68 3.19 -1.03
CA LEU A 73 -0.64 3.71 -0.67
C LEU A 73 -1.55 2.53 -0.26
N PRO A 74 -1.41 2.02 0.99
CA PRO A 74 -2.15 0.85 1.43
C PRO A 74 -3.66 1.08 1.46
N GLU A 75 -4.09 2.28 1.87
CA GLU A 75 -5.50 2.63 2.10
C GLU A 75 -6.08 3.56 1.03
N TYR A 76 -5.29 3.93 0.02
CA TYR A 76 -5.65 4.91 -1.00
C TYR A 76 -5.39 4.40 -2.41
N GLU A 77 -6.17 4.94 -3.34
CA GLU A 77 -6.00 4.70 -4.77
C GLU A 77 -6.04 6.04 -5.51
N LEU A 78 -5.02 6.28 -6.33
CA LEU A 78 -4.89 7.50 -7.13
C LEU A 78 -5.76 7.40 -8.38
N GLU A 79 -6.45 8.49 -8.70
CA GLU A 79 -7.24 8.64 -9.92
C GLU A 79 -6.89 9.97 -10.61
N LEU A 80 -6.61 9.90 -11.92
CA LEU A 80 -6.20 11.06 -12.71
C LEU A 80 -7.39 11.59 -13.49
N ILE A 81 -7.74 12.85 -13.23
CA ILE A 81 -8.68 13.61 -14.04
C ILE A 81 -7.84 14.57 -14.89
N HIS A 82 -7.92 14.45 -16.21
CA HIS A 82 -7.10 15.27 -17.10
C HIS A 82 -7.87 15.90 -18.24
N TYR A 83 -7.41 17.07 -18.68
CA TYR A 83 -7.91 17.78 -19.85
C TYR A 83 -6.75 18.21 -20.75
N ASP A 84 -7.06 18.44 -22.03
CA ASP A 84 -6.12 19.05 -22.96
C ASP A 84 -6.14 20.56 -22.78
N SER A 85 -5.02 21.16 -22.40
CA SER A 85 -4.92 22.61 -22.26
C SER A 85 -4.78 23.33 -23.60
N MET A 86 -4.32 22.63 -24.64
CA MET A 86 -3.67 23.22 -25.81
C MET A 86 -2.47 24.11 -25.40
N VAL A 87 -1.63 24.50 -26.34
CA VAL A 87 -0.68 25.63 -26.16
C VAL A 87 -0.78 26.51 -27.37
N SER A 88 -0.97 27.82 -27.20
CA SER A 88 -0.90 28.74 -28.33
C SER A 88 0.50 28.68 -28.95
N SER A 89 0.59 28.27 -30.20
CA SER A 89 1.79 28.52 -31.00
C SER A 89 1.83 30.03 -31.26
N LEU A 90 2.73 30.75 -30.59
CA LEU A 90 3.08 32.10 -31.02
C LEU A 90 3.73 31.95 -32.40
N GLY A 91 2.96 32.23 -33.46
CA GLY A 91 3.42 32.29 -34.84
C GLY A 91 4.17 33.59 -35.12
#